data_AF-A0A1I1D5W1-F1
#
_entry.id   AF-A0A1I1D5W1-F1
#
_cell.length_a   1.000
_cell.length_b   1.000
_cell.length_c   1.000
_cell.angle_alpha   90.00
_cell.angle_beta   90.00
_cell.angle_gamma   90.00
#
_symmetry.space_group_name_H-M   'P 1'
#
loop_
_entity.id
_entity.type
_entity.pdbx_description
1 polymer ?
#
loop_
_entity_poly.entity_id
_entity_poly.type
_entity_poly.pdbx_seq_one_letter_code
_entity_poly.pdbx_strand_id
1 'polypeptide(L)'
;MHNVLFLLIDDTQSFLKTRYLKELKVIHENLLKKLYPLGGEILVAGLELDFCTQRRFHNIKDLFSYAATQAKGRDIIVANAYSGALCVDQTKEILNFLRTRQYDISFAEHMPEGLIPSVVAGEFAEDFLYFLDEKTSFGIPFKELVNWEYKGIDVGVYLSSSRIAMERIDFLPVEKNSSLYLNELSYDFNFTLEKAENFAEKNRAQIHRFPHYVAVELCPKTDEFHTADFSEKPNIALPLFTNIVQELNLWAPEAVLSLGVWGEPFAHPLFEDLFQQLENNKERRIIVESRTLILNEKLASLVLSRPNTELIFDLSPKSNLPSNEELNKFFSKLPNQEKLWIRLTRAHESEDLIPKFLKTWKHLMPRIIITKADSFGDPSVKTVDLAPIRRHACYALSRDITILSDGTVMLCRQNTDLIGSPGNVAKESLEDLWKKNLSKYFYQHQGQFSSCKQCQGCDDWWIFNF
;
A
#
# COMPACT_ATOMS: atom_id res chain seq x y z
N MET A 1 20.61 -13.86 23.07
CA MET A 1 19.94 -14.80 22.13
C MET A 1 21.00 -15.68 21.50
N HIS A 2 21.82 -16.37 22.30
CA HIS A 2 23.09 -16.97 21.85
C HIS A 2 22.95 -18.22 20.96
N ASN A 3 21.72 -18.60 20.57
CA ASN A 3 21.42 -19.77 19.76
C ASN A 3 20.42 -19.44 18.64
N VAL A 4 20.71 -18.38 17.88
CA VAL A 4 19.93 -17.97 16.70
C VAL A 4 20.87 -17.55 15.57
N LEU A 5 20.38 -17.67 14.33
CA LEU A 5 20.95 -17.05 13.14
C LEU A 5 20.02 -15.90 12.71
N PHE A 6 20.52 -14.67 12.66
CA PHE A 6 19.80 -13.57 12.03
C PHE A 6 20.02 -13.61 10.52
N LEU A 7 18.95 -13.75 9.76
CA LEU A 7 18.92 -13.64 8.31
C LEU A 7 18.33 -12.28 7.92
N LEU A 8 19.19 -11.36 7.51
CA LEU A 8 18.81 -10.02 7.08
C LEU A 8 18.69 -10.00 5.55
N ILE A 9 17.49 -9.73 5.05
CA ILE A 9 17.16 -9.72 3.62
C ILE A 9 16.90 -8.27 3.17
N ASP A 10 17.59 -7.82 2.14
CA ASP A 10 17.25 -6.58 1.43
C ASP A 10 16.20 -6.88 0.36
N ASP A 11 14.96 -6.48 0.64
CA ASP A 11 13.82 -6.50 -0.29
C ASP A 11 13.40 -5.09 -0.76
N THR A 12 14.23 -4.07 -0.51
CA THR A 12 13.85 -2.68 -0.79
C THR A 12 13.82 -2.43 -2.30
N GLN A 13 12.84 -1.63 -2.75
CA GLN A 13 12.72 -1.30 -4.18
C GLN A 13 13.95 -0.56 -4.70
N SER A 14 14.36 -0.86 -5.94
CA SER A 14 15.59 -0.33 -6.55
C SER A 14 15.67 1.20 -6.57
N PHE A 15 14.55 1.88 -6.82
CA PHE A 15 14.52 3.33 -6.89
C PHE A 15 14.83 4.00 -5.54
N LEU A 16 14.43 3.37 -4.42
CA LEU A 16 14.74 3.87 -3.07
C LEU A 16 16.23 3.75 -2.79
N LYS A 17 16.88 2.70 -3.29
CA LYS A 17 18.34 2.53 -3.18
C LYS A 17 19.08 3.65 -3.89
N THR A 18 18.62 4.07 -5.06
CA THR A 18 19.22 5.22 -5.76
C THR A 18 19.03 6.53 -5.00
N ARG A 19 17.85 6.72 -4.39
CA ARG A 19 17.45 8.01 -3.83
C ARG A 19 17.85 8.24 -2.37
N TYR A 20 17.90 7.18 -1.57
CA TYR A 20 18.07 7.23 -0.10
C TYR A 20 19.24 6.37 0.38
N LEU A 21 20.22 6.12 -0.48
CA LEU A 21 21.36 5.23 -0.18
C LEU A 21 22.07 5.57 1.12
N LYS A 22 22.18 6.87 1.45
CA LYS A 22 22.88 7.34 2.64
C LYS A 22 22.11 6.96 3.91
N GLU A 23 20.82 7.23 3.93
CA GLU A 23 19.91 6.88 5.03
C GLU A 23 19.87 5.36 5.21
N LEU A 24 19.72 4.61 4.12
CA LEU A 24 19.70 3.14 4.14
C LEU A 24 20.98 2.54 4.74
N LYS A 25 22.15 3.07 4.40
CA LYS A 25 23.43 2.64 4.99
C LYS A 25 23.47 2.84 6.50
N VAL A 26 23.05 4.02 6.97
CA VAL A 26 23.02 4.34 8.40
C VAL A 26 22.06 3.42 9.15
N ILE A 27 20.86 3.22 8.61
CA ILE A 27 19.84 2.34 9.20
C ILE A 27 20.39 0.91 9.32
N HIS A 28 21.01 0.40 8.25
CA HIS A 28 21.59 -0.95 8.23
C HIS A 28 22.74 -1.11 9.24
N GLU A 29 23.70 -0.17 9.27
CA GLU A 29 24.83 -0.20 10.21
C GLU A 29 24.36 -0.17 11.67
N ASN A 30 23.34 0.64 11.97
CA ASN A 30 22.75 0.72 13.30
C ASN A 30 21.98 -0.56 13.66
N LEU A 31 21.28 -1.19 12.71
CA LEU A 31 20.68 -2.50 12.93
C LEU A 31 21.74 -3.54 13.30
N LEU A 32 22.86 -3.59 12.58
CA LEU A 32 23.96 -4.51 12.93
C LEU A 32 24.48 -4.25 14.35
N LYS A 33 24.75 -2.99 14.72
CA LYS A 33 25.17 -2.61 16.08
C LYS A 33 24.15 -3.02 17.15
N LYS A 34 22.84 -2.96 16.83
CA LYS A 34 21.75 -3.42 17.71
C LYS A 34 21.78 -4.94 17.92
N LEU A 35 22.09 -5.71 16.87
CA LEU A 35 22.05 -7.17 16.89
C LEU A 35 23.33 -7.82 17.44
N TYR A 36 24.51 -7.23 17.22
CA TYR A 36 25.79 -7.80 17.67
C TYR A 36 25.83 -8.18 19.17
N PRO A 37 25.36 -7.34 20.12
CA PRO A 37 25.37 -7.68 21.54
C PRO A 37 24.46 -8.86 21.92
N LEU A 38 23.51 -9.25 21.06
CA LEU A 38 22.60 -10.36 21.30
C LEU A 38 23.28 -11.73 21.13
N GLY A 39 24.48 -11.74 20.55
CA GLY A 39 25.39 -12.88 20.43
C GLY A 39 24.90 -14.01 19.53
N GLY A 40 24.02 -13.70 18.56
CA GLY A 40 23.68 -14.57 17.44
C GLY A 40 24.60 -14.31 16.24
N GLU A 41 24.67 -15.25 15.31
CA GLU A 41 25.35 -15.02 14.03
C GLU A 41 24.45 -14.20 13.10
N ILE A 42 25.04 -13.36 12.26
CA ILE A 42 24.30 -12.49 11.34
C ILE A 42 24.72 -12.83 9.91
N LEU A 43 23.74 -13.21 9.10
CA LEU A 43 23.86 -13.37 7.67
C LEU A 43 23.08 -12.24 6.98
N VAL A 44 23.71 -11.57 6.02
CA VAL A 44 23.10 -10.48 5.24
C VAL A 44 23.08 -10.87 3.76
N ALA A 45 21.97 -10.61 3.08
CA ALA A 45 21.81 -10.91 1.66
C ALA A 45 20.93 -9.87 0.93
N GLY A 46 21.13 -9.76 -0.40
CA GLY A 46 20.33 -8.92 -1.28
C GLY A 46 20.82 -7.47 -1.44
N LEU A 47 21.88 -7.07 -0.73
CA LEU A 47 22.48 -5.75 -0.92
C LEU A 47 23.34 -5.74 -2.19
N GLU A 48 23.15 -4.77 -3.09
CA GLU A 48 24.21 -4.38 -4.04
C GLU A 48 25.47 -3.86 -3.30
N LEU A 49 25.32 -3.58 -2.01
CA LEU A 49 26.34 -3.18 -1.06
C LEU A 49 26.74 -4.37 -0.17
N ASP A 50 27.50 -5.31 -0.72
CA ASP A 50 28.20 -6.37 0.04
C ASP A 50 29.17 -5.72 1.06
N PHE A 51 28.74 -5.52 2.31
CA PHE A 51 29.63 -5.08 3.40
C PHE A 51 29.99 -6.19 4.39
N CYS A 52 29.31 -7.35 4.38
CA CYS A 52 29.58 -8.42 5.36
C CYS A 52 29.64 -9.85 4.79
N THR A 53 29.10 -10.13 3.61
CA THR A 53 29.19 -11.45 2.98
C THR A 53 29.93 -11.31 1.65
N GLN A 54 31.09 -11.95 1.49
CA GLN A 54 31.80 -11.99 0.20
C GLN A 54 31.09 -12.89 -0.84
N ARG A 55 29.79 -13.16 -0.65
CA ARG A 55 29.06 -14.23 -1.32
C ARG A 55 27.73 -13.70 -1.86
N ARG A 56 27.63 -13.68 -3.18
CA ARG A 56 26.41 -13.33 -3.90
C ARG A 56 25.48 -14.54 -3.98
N PHE A 57 24.21 -14.32 -3.71
CA PHE A 57 23.13 -15.29 -3.90
C PHE A 57 22.31 -14.89 -5.13
N HIS A 58 21.90 -15.87 -5.94
CA HIS A 58 21.16 -15.59 -7.18
C HIS A 58 19.65 -15.51 -6.98
N ASN A 59 19.13 -16.16 -5.94
CA ASN A 59 17.73 -16.15 -5.56
C ASN A 59 17.58 -16.38 -4.04
N ILE A 60 16.36 -16.23 -3.53
CA ILE A 60 16.07 -16.40 -2.09
C ILE A 60 16.20 -17.87 -1.65
N LYS A 61 15.90 -18.85 -2.51
CA LYS A 61 16.03 -20.27 -2.18
C LYS A 61 17.49 -20.67 -1.92
N ASP A 62 18.43 -20.16 -2.71
CA ASP A 62 19.87 -20.34 -2.51
C ASP A 62 20.32 -19.73 -1.18
N LEU A 63 19.77 -18.56 -0.84
CA LEU A 63 20.04 -17.89 0.43
C LEU A 63 19.56 -18.74 1.61
N PHE A 64 18.30 -19.20 1.60
CA PHE A 64 17.76 -20.02 2.67
C PHE A 64 18.46 -21.37 2.75
N SER A 65 18.86 -21.96 1.62
CA SER A 65 19.63 -23.20 1.62
C SER A 65 20.97 -23.01 2.32
N TYR A 66 21.68 -21.92 2.01
CA TYR A 66 22.89 -21.58 2.73
C TYR A 66 22.63 -21.29 4.22
N ALA A 67 21.61 -20.50 4.54
CA ALA A 67 21.24 -20.16 5.91
C ALA A 67 20.92 -21.41 6.74
N ALA A 68 20.20 -22.39 6.18
CA ALA A 68 19.93 -23.68 6.83
C ALA A 68 21.23 -24.44 7.16
N THR A 69 22.18 -24.51 6.22
CA THR A 69 23.49 -25.15 6.48
C THR A 69 24.29 -24.42 7.55
N GLN A 70 24.18 -23.09 7.63
CA GLN A 70 24.86 -22.31 8.65
C GLN A 70 24.17 -22.43 10.00
N ALA A 71 22.84 -22.48 10.03
CA ALA A 71 22.05 -22.50 11.24
C ALA A 71 22.46 -23.65 12.18
N LYS A 72 22.82 -24.84 11.67
CA LYS A 72 23.30 -25.99 12.48
C LYS A 72 22.36 -26.29 13.68
N GLY A 73 21.05 -26.29 13.44
CA GLY A 73 20.04 -26.49 14.50
C GLY A 73 19.70 -25.25 15.33
N ARG A 74 20.20 -24.05 14.96
CA ARG A 74 19.74 -22.77 15.51
C ARG A 74 18.48 -22.31 14.80
N ASP A 75 17.58 -21.67 15.54
CA ASP A 75 16.43 -20.99 14.94
C ASP A 75 16.91 -19.82 14.08
N ILE A 76 16.20 -19.56 12.98
CA ILE A 76 16.51 -18.50 12.03
C ILE A 76 15.53 -17.35 12.28
N ILE A 77 16.04 -16.17 12.61
CA ILE A 77 15.26 -14.94 12.70
C ILE A 77 15.38 -14.22 11.35
N VAL A 78 14.29 -14.11 10.62
CA VAL A 78 14.24 -13.46 9.32
C VAL A 78 13.71 -12.03 9.46
N ALA A 79 14.54 -11.06 9.10
CA ALA A 79 14.21 -9.65 9.18
C ALA A 79 14.64 -8.91 7.92
N ASN A 80 14.01 -7.76 7.66
CA ASN A 80 14.48 -6.85 6.63
C ASN A 80 15.82 -6.24 7.04
N ALA A 81 16.76 -6.11 6.10
CA ALA A 81 18.08 -5.51 6.33
C ALA A 81 18.04 -4.05 6.80
N TYR A 82 16.89 -3.37 6.69
CA TYR A 82 16.67 -2.00 7.11
C TYR A 82 15.65 -1.86 8.25
N SER A 83 15.47 -2.92 9.05
CA SER A 83 14.62 -2.92 10.25
C SER A 83 15.25 -2.12 11.41
N GLY A 84 15.61 -0.86 11.21
CA GLY A 84 16.31 -0.03 12.22
C GLY A 84 15.54 0.11 13.54
N ALA A 85 14.20 0.05 13.46
CA ALA A 85 13.28 0.09 14.59
C ALA A 85 12.92 -1.30 15.15
N LEU A 86 13.68 -2.35 14.81
CA LEU A 86 13.42 -3.71 15.31
C LEU A 86 13.40 -3.73 16.84
N CYS A 87 12.33 -4.32 17.37
CA CYS A 87 12.02 -4.42 18.77
C CYS A 87 12.59 -5.73 19.34
N VAL A 88 13.70 -5.62 20.07
CA VAL A 88 14.47 -6.78 20.55
C VAL A 88 13.66 -7.63 21.53
N ASP A 89 12.87 -7.01 22.41
CA ASP A 89 12.10 -7.76 23.41
C ASP A 89 10.96 -8.55 22.77
N GLN A 90 10.22 -7.94 21.84
CA GLN A 90 9.22 -8.66 21.05
C GLN A 90 9.84 -9.76 20.17
N THR A 91 11.06 -9.55 19.68
CA THR A 91 11.81 -10.61 18.97
C THR A 91 12.10 -11.80 19.88
N LYS A 92 12.41 -11.58 21.16
CA LYS A 92 12.57 -12.67 22.14
C LYS A 92 11.24 -13.34 22.45
N GLU A 93 10.15 -12.57 22.56
CA GLU A 93 8.81 -13.09 22.82
C GLU A 93 8.32 -14.01 21.70
N ILE A 94 8.43 -13.60 20.44
CA ILE A 94 8.01 -14.43 19.30
C ILE A 94 8.88 -15.69 19.16
N LEU A 95 10.18 -15.60 19.42
CA LEU A 95 11.06 -16.76 19.48
C LEU A 95 10.66 -17.74 20.59
N ASN A 96 10.33 -17.22 21.78
CA ASN A 96 9.85 -18.05 22.88
C ASN A 96 8.48 -18.68 22.58
N PHE A 97 7.60 -17.94 21.91
CA PHE A 97 6.30 -18.42 21.46
C PHE A 97 6.44 -19.58 20.49
N LEU A 98 7.30 -19.44 19.47
CA LEU A 98 7.64 -20.51 18.52
C LEU A 98 8.11 -21.77 19.25
N ARG A 99 9.10 -21.64 20.14
CA ARG A 99 9.70 -22.77 20.87
C ARG A 99 8.73 -23.46 21.84
N THR A 100 7.97 -22.68 22.61
CA THR A 100 7.06 -23.22 23.63
C THR A 100 5.89 -23.96 23.00
N ARG A 101 5.46 -23.52 21.81
CA ARG A 101 4.35 -24.12 21.07
C ARG A 101 4.79 -25.13 20.02
N GLN A 102 6.10 -25.25 19.77
CA GLN A 102 6.70 -26.13 18.77
C GLN A 102 6.16 -25.85 17.36
N TYR A 103 6.08 -24.57 16.99
CA TYR A 103 5.75 -24.17 15.62
C TYR A 103 6.99 -24.25 14.72
N ASP A 104 6.78 -24.60 13.46
CA ASP A 104 7.82 -24.60 12.42
C ASP A 104 8.21 -23.19 12.02
N ILE A 105 7.22 -22.29 11.98
CA ILE A 105 7.37 -20.89 11.59
C ILE A 105 6.49 -20.02 12.48
N SER A 106 6.92 -18.81 12.78
CA SER A 106 6.10 -17.82 13.47
C SER A 106 6.34 -16.42 12.94
N PHE A 107 5.27 -15.63 12.85
CA PHE A 107 5.33 -14.23 12.43
C PHE A 107 4.29 -13.41 13.20
N ALA A 108 4.49 -12.10 13.24
CA ALA A 108 3.52 -11.17 13.79
C ALA A 108 2.48 -10.81 12.73
N GLU A 109 1.20 -11.01 13.03
CA GLU A 109 0.10 -10.64 12.13
C GLU A 109 -0.41 -9.23 12.45
N HIS A 110 -0.75 -8.47 11.41
CA HIS A 110 -1.20 -7.07 11.48
C HIS A 110 -0.22 -6.05 12.07
N MET A 111 0.97 -6.46 12.50
CA MET A 111 2.01 -5.55 12.98
C MET A 111 2.75 -4.90 11.81
N PRO A 112 3.17 -3.62 11.94
CA PRO A 112 4.02 -2.98 10.95
C PRO A 112 5.31 -3.76 10.71
N GLU A 113 5.71 -3.89 9.44
CA GLU A 113 6.97 -4.49 9.08
C GLU A 113 8.15 -3.68 9.63
N GLY A 114 9.25 -4.36 9.95
CA GLY A 114 10.45 -3.74 10.54
C GLY A 114 10.44 -3.63 12.07
N LEU A 115 9.31 -3.86 12.74
CA LEU A 115 9.24 -3.90 14.21
C LEU A 115 9.50 -5.28 14.79
N ILE A 116 8.81 -6.31 14.28
CA ILE A 116 8.90 -7.70 14.77
C ILE A 116 9.25 -8.60 13.58
N PRO A 117 10.36 -9.35 13.65
CA PRO A 117 10.76 -10.24 12.56
C PRO A 117 9.92 -11.53 12.53
N SER A 118 10.09 -12.31 11.48
CA SER A 118 9.60 -13.69 11.43
C SER A 118 10.67 -14.65 11.97
N VAL A 119 10.26 -15.83 12.42
CA VAL A 119 11.16 -16.86 12.97
C VAL A 119 10.84 -18.20 12.34
N VAL A 120 11.88 -18.94 11.95
CA VAL A 120 11.82 -20.31 11.45
C VAL A 120 12.55 -21.21 12.45
N ALA A 121 11.92 -22.31 12.84
CA ALA A 121 12.51 -23.30 13.74
C ALA A 121 13.77 -23.90 13.12
N GLY A 122 14.83 -24.06 13.92
CA GLY A 122 16.11 -24.56 13.43
C GLY A 122 16.05 -25.97 12.86
N GLU A 123 15.18 -26.81 13.41
CA GLU A 123 14.93 -28.17 12.94
C GLU A 123 14.14 -28.23 11.62
N PHE A 124 13.37 -27.18 11.32
CA PHE A 124 12.57 -27.06 10.10
C PHE A 124 13.29 -26.30 8.97
N ALA A 125 14.47 -25.73 9.23
CA ALA A 125 15.14 -24.83 8.29
C ALA A 125 15.45 -25.45 6.91
N GLU A 126 15.77 -26.75 6.86
CA GLU A 126 15.99 -27.46 5.59
C GLU A 126 14.67 -27.75 4.87
N ASP A 127 13.65 -28.19 5.62
CA ASP A 127 12.33 -28.51 5.07
C ASP A 127 11.60 -27.26 4.57
N PHE A 128 11.85 -26.09 5.18
CA PHE A 128 11.31 -24.80 4.75
C PHE A 128 11.57 -24.52 3.25
N LEU A 129 12.65 -25.05 2.67
CA LEU A 129 12.98 -24.87 1.25
C LEU A 129 11.94 -25.46 0.29
N TYR A 130 11.17 -26.45 0.73
CA TYR A 130 10.06 -27.03 -0.04
C TYR A 130 8.83 -26.14 -0.07
N PHE A 131 8.72 -25.23 0.90
CA PHE A 131 7.59 -24.31 1.05
C PHE A 131 7.85 -22.93 0.44
N LEU A 132 9.06 -22.68 -0.07
CA LEU A 132 9.36 -21.45 -0.81
C LEU A 132 8.82 -21.53 -2.25
N ASP A 133 8.14 -20.48 -2.71
CA ASP A 133 7.63 -20.38 -4.09
C ASP A 133 8.78 -20.44 -5.12
N GLU A 134 8.51 -20.94 -6.34
CA GLU A 134 9.51 -20.98 -7.42
C GLU A 134 9.93 -19.58 -7.88
N LYS A 135 9.07 -18.57 -7.68
CA LYS A 135 9.32 -17.15 -8.01
C LYS A 135 10.12 -16.38 -6.93
N THR A 136 11.07 -17.04 -6.27
CA THR A 136 11.92 -16.48 -5.21
C THR A 136 12.96 -15.43 -5.67
N SER A 137 12.53 -14.26 -6.16
CA SER A 137 13.42 -13.11 -6.38
C SER A 137 13.60 -12.29 -5.10
N PHE A 138 14.76 -11.66 -4.92
CA PHE A 138 14.93 -10.58 -3.94
C PHE A 138 13.91 -9.46 -4.20
N GLY A 139 13.44 -8.78 -3.15
CA GLY A 139 12.41 -7.74 -3.28
C GLY A 139 11.00 -8.17 -2.89
N ILE A 140 10.80 -9.43 -2.49
CA ILE A 140 9.51 -9.97 -2.08
C ILE A 140 9.46 -10.08 -0.54
N PRO A 141 8.43 -9.53 0.14
CA PRO A 141 8.27 -9.65 1.58
C PRO A 141 8.24 -11.10 2.04
N PHE A 142 8.81 -11.40 3.21
CA PHE A 142 8.99 -12.79 3.66
C PHE A 142 7.70 -13.61 3.68
N LYS A 143 6.56 -13.02 4.07
CA LYS A 143 5.27 -13.70 4.08
C LYS A 143 4.79 -14.13 2.70
N GLU A 144 5.18 -13.42 1.65
CA GLU A 144 4.83 -13.74 0.26
C GLU A 144 5.75 -14.80 -0.34
N LEU A 145 6.89 -15.09 0.27
CA LEU A 145 7.80 -16.15 -0.15
C LEU A 145 7.28 -17.55 0.19
N VAL A 146 6.45 -17.64 1.23
CA VAL A 146 5.95 -18.91 1.75
C VAL A 146 4.69 -19.29 1.00
N ASN A 147 4.70 -20.47 0.39
CA ASN A 147 3.51 -21.07 -0.17
C ASN A 147 2.67 -21.71 0.96
N TRP A 148 1.74 -20.91 1.48
CA TRP A 148 0.83 -21.29 2.56
C TRP A 148 -0.21 -22.35 2.16
N GLU A 149 -0.33 -22.72 0.88
CA GLU A 149 -1.26 -23.76 0.43
C GLU A 149 -0.73 -25.17 0.68
N TYR A 150 0.59 -25.32 0.89
CA TYR A 150 1.17 -26.60 1.27
C TYR A 150 0.73 -27.02 2.68
N LYS A 151 0.09 -28.18 2.75
CA LYS A 151 -0.29 -28.81 4.02
C LYS A 151 0.94 -29.38 4.72
N GLY A 152 1.05 -29.18 6.03
CA GLY A 152 2.08 -29.80 6.87
C GLY A 152 3.12 -28.86 7.47
N ILE A 153 2.87 -27.55 7.45
CA ILE A 153 3.65 -26.57 8.21
C ILE A 153 2.83 -26.08 9.42
N ASP A 154 3.41 -26.17 10.61
CA ASP A 154 2.80 -25.67 11.84
C ASP A 154 3.13 -24.18 12.02
N VAL A 155 2.12 -23.34 11.78
CA VAL A 155 2.26 -21.87 11.73
C VAL A 155 1.81 -21.22 13.03
N GLY A 156 2.74 -20.53 13.69
CA GLY A 156 2.49 -19.70 14.85
C GLY A 156 2.16 -18.26 14.50
N VAL A 157 0.89 -17.88 14.61
CA VAL A 157 0.47 -16.48 14.48
C VAL A 157 0.64 -15.75 15.81
N TYR A 158 1.69 -14.94 15.93
CA TYR A 158 1.94 -14.10 17.10
C TYR A 158 1.06 -12.85 17.03
N LEU A 159 0.25 -12.64 18.08
CA LEU A 159 -0.65 -11.51 18.20
C LEU A 159 -0.14 -10.56 19.28
N SER A 160 0.01 -9.29 18.93
CA SER A 160 0.31 -8.21 19.87
C SER A 160 -0.94 -7.37 20.13
N SER A 161 -1.09 -6.89 21.37
CA SER A 161 -2.15 -5.93 21.72
C SER A 161 -1.75 -4.47 21.47
N SER A 162 -0.59 -4.23 20.87
CA SER A 162 -0.11 -2.87 20.60
C SER A 162 -1.02 -2.13 19.62
N ARG A 163 -1.28 -0.85 19.88
CA ARG A 163 -2.11 -0.01 19.00
C ARG A 163 -1.38 0.41 17.73
N ILE A 164 -0.05 0.20 17.65
CA ILE A 164 0.75 0.61 16.49
C ILE A 164 0.28 -0.06 15.19
N ALA A 165 -0.31 -1.26 15.27
CA ALA A 165 -0.95 -1.95 14.16
C ALA A 165 -2.05 -1.11 13.49
N MET A 166 -2.77 -0.30 14.27
CA MET A 166 -3.83 0.58 13.76
C MET A 166 -3.29 1.85 13.11
N GLU A 167 -2.04 2.22 13.35
CA GLU A 167 -1.48 3.47 12.85
C GLU A 167 -1.06 3.39 11.38
N ARG A 168 -0.85 2.18 10.84
CA ARG A 168 -0.44 1.92 9.45
C ARG A 168 0.78 2.78 9.05
N ILE A 169 1.77 2.83 9.95
CA ILE A 169 3.06 3.52 9.74
C ILE A 169 4.09 2.49 9.33
N ASP A 170 4.92 2.81 8.34
CA ASP A 170 5.95 1.92 7.84
C ASP A 170 7.24 1.99 8.68
N PHE A 171 7.60 0.91 9.36
CA PHE A 171 8.91 0.81 10.03
C PHE A 171 10.01 0.20 9.16
N LEU A 172 9.80 0.31 7.84
CA LEU A 172 10.78 0.04 6.78
C LEU A 172 10.90 1.25 5.84
N PRO A 173 12.08 1.47 5.23
CA PRO A 173 12.32 2.60 4.35
C PRO A 173 11.73 2.37 2.94
N VAL A 174 10.42 2.15 2.86
CA VAL A 174 9.66 1.93 1.63
C VAL A 174 9.34 3.22 0.86
N GLU A 175 9.54 4.38 1.49
CA GLU A 175 9.27 5.67 0.90
C GLU A 175 10.16 6.77 1.48
N LYS A 176 10.09 7.97 0.89
CA LYS A 176 10.80 9.16 1.36
C LYS A 176 10.53 9.44 2.84
N ASN A 177 9.28 9.32 3.28
CA ASN A 177 8.93 9.71 4.63
C ASN A 177 9.53 8.74 5.66
N SER A 178 9.30 7.45 5.45
CA SER A 178 9.79 6.41 6.35
C SER A 178 11.31 6.35 6.41
N SER A 179 11.99 6.56 5.28
CA SER A 179 13.45 6.67 5.26
C SER A 179 13.98 7.78 6.19
N LEU A 180 13.30 8.93 6.27
CA LEU A 180 13.75 10.06 7.08
C LEU A 180 13.59 9.80 8.58
N TYR A 181 12.40 9.38 9.03
CA TYR A 181 12.22 9.12 10.46
C TYR A 181 12.90 7.84 10.93
N LEU A 182 13.03 6.81 10.08
CA LEU A 182 13.75 5.59 10.45
C LEU A 182 15.24 5.82 10.62
N ASN A 183 15.82 6.75 9.86
CA ASN A 183 17.19 7.17 10.10
C ASN A 183 17.38 7.66 11.54
N GLU A 184 16.45 8.47 12.06
CA GLU A 184 16.46 8.95 13.46
C GLU A 184 16.20 7.81 14.45
N LEU A 185 15.17 6.99 14.22
CA LEU A 185 14.78 5.89 15.10
C LEU A 185 15.84 4.78 15.19
N SER A 186 16.65 4.60 14.15
CA SER A 186 17.69 3.57 14.10
C SER A 186 18.76 3.72 15.19
N TYR A 187 18.96 4.93 15.72
CA TYR A 187 19.91 5.19 16.81
C TYR A 187 19.40 4.75 18.18
N ASP A 188 18.09 4.46 18.33
CA ASP A 188 17.56 3.91 19.57
C ASP A 188 17.73 2.38 19.60
N PHE A 189 18.81 1.93 20.22
CA PHE A 189 19.11 0.51 20.37
C PHE A 189 18.15 -0.23 21.30
N ASN A 190 17.38 0.49 22.11
CA ASN A 190 16.38 -0.04 23.02
C ASN A 190 14.95 0.32 22.56
N PHE A 191 14.70 0.32 21.25
CA PHE A 191 13.38 0.61 20.70
C PHE A 191 12.39 -0.51 21.07
N THR A 192 11.16 -0.12 21.41
CA THR A 192 10.09 -1.02 21.87
C THR A 192 8.78 -0.65 21.18
N LEU A 193 7.78 -1.53 21.25
CA LEU A 193 6.43 -1.21 20.75
C LEU A 193 5.83 0.03 21.42
N GLU A 194 6.04 0.21 22.74
CA GLU A 194 5.59 1.41 23.45
C GLU A 194 6.26 2.69 22.89
N LYS A 195 7.55 2.61 22.56
CA LYS A 195 8.24 3.73 21.89
C LYS A 195 7.72 3.98 20.48
N ALA A 196 7.34 2.92 19.75
CA ALA A 196 6.70 3.06 18.45
C ALA A 196 5.34 3.78 18.56
N GLU A 197 4.51 3.41 19.54
CA GLU A 197 3.23 4.07 19.84
C GLU A 197 3.44 5.55 20.22
N ASN A 198 4.38 5.82 21.12
CA ASN A 198 4.74 7.18 21.53
C ASN A 198 5.29 8.01 20.37
N PHE A 199 6.08 7.39 19.48
CA PHE A 199 6.59 8.04 18.28
C PHE A 199 5.43 8.43 17.36
N ALA A 200 4.49 7.50 17.11
CA ALA A 200 3.31 7.75 16.30
C ALA A 200 2.49 8.93 16.84
N GLU A 201 2.27 8.96 18.16
CA GLU A 201 1.49 10.01 18.82
C GLU A 201 2.17 11.39 18.79
N LYS A 202 3.48 11.44 19.01
CA LYS A 202 4.22 12.73 19.13
C LYS A 202 4.65 13.30 17.79
N ASN A 203 4.86 12.46 16.77
CA ASN A 203 5.45 12.87 15.49
C ASN A 203 4.44 12.83 14.34
N ARG A 204 3.15 13.04 14.65
CA ARG A 204 2.05 13.03 13.68
C ARG A 204 2.28 13.91 12.46
N ALA A 205 2.85 15.11 12.63
CA ALA A 205 3.17 16.00 11.51
C ALA A 205 4.32 15.47 10.63
N GLN A 206 5.28 14.76 11.22
CA GLN A 206 6.36 14.08 10.48
C GLN A 206 5.78 12.90 9.69
N ILE A 207 4.84 12.14 10.28
CA ILE A 207 4.16 11.02 9.62
C ILE A 207 3.21 11.50 8.51
N HIS A 208 2.51 12.62 8.72
CA HIS A 208 1.61 13.25 7.75
C HIS A 208 2.34 14.12 6.70
N ARG A 209 3.65 13.94 6.51
CA ARG A 209 4.44 14.89 5.71
C ARG A 209 4.12 14.85 4.21
N PHE A 210 3.76 13.69 3.68
CA PHE A 210 3.47 13.46 2.28
C PHE A 210 2.21 12.61 2.14
N PRO A 211 1.43 12.79 1.06
CA PRO A 211 0.35 11.88 0.70
C PRO A 211 0.93 10.59 0.10
N HIS A 212 0.21 9.49 0.29
CA HIS A 212 0.52 8.19 -0.32
C HIS A 212 -0.34 7.93 -1.54
N TYR A 213 -1.51 8.55 -1.62
CA TYR A 213 -2.46 8.37 -2.70
C TYR A 213 -3.02 9.72 -3.18
N VAL A 214 -2.99 9.94 -4.49
CA VAL A 214 -3.53 11.15 -5.12
C VAL A 214 -4.45 10.72 -6.25
N ALA A 215 -5.73 11.04 -6.12
CA ALA A 215 -6.73 10.78 -7.14
C ALA A 215 -7.05 12.08 -7.90
N VAL A 216 -7.00 12.03 -9.22
CA VAL A 216 -7.25 13.18 -10.10
C VAL A 216 -8.37 12.84 -11.07
N GLU A 217 -9.38 13.70 -11.12
CA GLU A 217 -10.47 13.60 -12.08
C GLU A 217 -10.06 14.26 -13.40
N LEU A 218 -10.03 13.47 -14.48
CA LEU A 218 -9.65 13.99 -15.79
C LEU A 218 -10.85 14.56 -16.54
N CYS A 219 -11.95 13.83 -16.55
CA CYS A 219 -13.20 14.20 -17.19
C CYS A 219 -14.33 13.87 -16.22
N PRO A 220 -15.22 14.81 -15.86
CA PRO A 220 -16.25 14.60 -14.85
C PRO A 220 -17.49 13.86 -15.39
N LYS A 221 -17.46 13.37 -16.64
CA LYS A 221 -18.56 12.58 -17.21
C LYS A 221 -18.72 11.28 -16.41
N THR A 222 -19.84 11.12 -15.71
CA THR A 222 -20.11 9.99 -14.81
C THR A 222 -21.32 9.15 -15.27
N ASP A 223 -21.56 8.04 -14.59
CA ASP A 223 -22.78 7.23 -14.66
C ASP A 223 -23.70 7.50 -13.47
N GLU A 224 -24.94 7.01 -13.55
CA GLU A 224 -25.98 7.19 -12.53
C GLU A 224 -25.74 6.39 -11.24
N PHE A 225 -24.83 5.41 -11.25
CA PHE A 225 -24.54 4.56 -10.10
C PHE A 225 -23.64 5.27 -9.09
N HIS A 226 -22.79 6.19 -9.56
CA HIS A 226 -21.91 6.99 -8.71
C HIS A 226 -22.56 8.35 -8.41
N THR A 227 -22.95 8.56 -7.14
CA THR A 227 -23.86 9.65 -6.74
C THR A 227 -23.20 11.03 -6.61
N ALA A 228 -21.87 11.14 -6.76
CA ALA A 228 -21.19 12.42 -6.85
C ALA A 228 -21.21 12.93 -8.31
N ASP A 229 -22.10 13.87 -8.60
CA ASP A 229 -22.20 14.49 -9.93
C ASP A 229 -21.49 15.85 -9.95
N PHE A 230 -20.33 15.88 -10.62
CA PHE A 230 -19.59 17.10 -10.94
C PHE A 230 -19.56 17.36 -12.45
N SER A 231 -20.49 16.79 -13.21
CA SER A 231 -20.50 16.84 -14.69
C SER A 231 -20.54 18.25 -15.29
N GLU A 232 -20.96 19.26 -14.53
CA GLU A 232 -20.91 20.67 -14.93
C GLU A 232 -19.48 21.25 -14.96
N LYS A 233 -18.51 20.60 -14.31
CA LYS A 233 -17.11 21.03 -14.31
C LYS A 233 -16.48 20.80 -15.69
N PRO A 234 -15.47 21.60 -16.07
CA PRO A 234 -14.74 21.35 -17.31
C PRO A 234 -13.90 20.09 -17.20
N ASN A 235 -13.48 19.55 -18.35
CA ASN A 235 -12.36 18.63 -18.42
C ASN A 235 -11.08 19.28 -17.90
N ILE A 236 -10.18 18.48 -17.30
CA ILE A 236 -8.91 19.00 -16.80
C ILE A 236 -8.05 19.57 -17.94
N ALA A 237 -7.54 20.77 -17.75
CA ALA A 237 -6.64 21.37 -18.73
C ALA A 237 -5.28 20.67 -18.70
N LEU A 238 -4.69 20.38 -19.88
CA LEU A 238 -3.36 19.78 -19.99
C LEU A 238 -2.29 20.52 -19.16
N PRO A 239 -2.18 21.87 -19.20
CA PRO A 239 -1.19 22.58 -18.36
C PRO A 239 -1.38 22.36 -16.86
N LEU A 240 -2.64 22.25 -16.40
CA LEU A 240 -2.95 22.01 -15.00
C LEU A 240 -2.52 20.59 -14.59
N PHE A 241 -2.84 19.59 -15.41
CA PHE A 241 -2.41 18.21 -15.16
C PHE A 241 -0.88 18.07 -15.18
N THR A 242 -0.21 18.71 -16.14
CA THR A 242 1.25 18.76 -16.19
C THR A 242 1.83 19.35 -14.90
N ASN A 243 1.26 20.45 -14.39
CA ASN A 243 1.70 21.05 -13.12
C ASN A 243 1.53 20.08 -11.94
N ILE A 244 0.36 19.43 -11.82
CA ILE A 244 0.10 18.42 -10.77
C ILE A 244 1.17 17.32 -10.80
N VAL A 245 1.45 16.75 -11.99
CA VAL A 245 2.45 15.68 -12.13
C VAL A 245 3.85 16.17 -11.75
N GLN A 246 4.24 17.38 -12.16
CA GLN A 246 5.53 17.97 -11.84
C GLN A 246 5.70 18.20 -10.33
N GLU A 247 4.69 18.77 -9.68
CA GLU A 247 4.68 18.98 -8.24
C GLU A 247 4.77 17.65 -7.48
N LEU A 248 4.00 16.64 -7.88
CA LEU A 248 4.08 15.30 -7.27
C LEU A 248 5.45 14.66 -7.46
N ASN A 249 6.11 14.83 -8.61
CA ASN A 249 7.45 14.27 -8.84
C ASN A 249 8.52 14.88 -7.91
N LEU A 250 8.36 16.16 -7.56
CA LEU A 250 9.28 16.87 -6.66
C LEU A 250 8.97 16.60 -5.18
N TRP A 251 7.69 16.74 -4.82
CA TRP A 251 7.25 16.73 -3.43
C TRP A 251 6.96 15.32 -2.90
N ALA A 252 6.10 14.56 -3.59
CA ALA A 252 5.61 13.22 -3.21
C ALA A 252 5.82 12.18 -4.33
N PRO A 253 7.10 11.81 -4.62
CA PRO A 253 7.46 11.02 -5.79
C PRO A 253 6.94 9.58 -5.78
N GLU A 254 6.74 9.02 -4.59
CA GLU A 254 6.28 7.66 -4.35
C GLU A 254 4.75 7.53 -4.31
N ALA A 255 4.02 8.66 -4.25
CA ALA A 255 2.56 8.64 -4.17
C ALA A 255 1.93 7.95 -5.38
N VAL A 256 0.98 7.05 -5.13
CA VAL A 256 0.19 6.40 -6.17
C VAL A 256 -0.75 7.44 -6.79
N LEU A 257 -0.76 7.52 -8.11
CA LEU A 257 -1.62 8.44 -8.85
C LEU A 257 -2.78 7.68 -9.49
N SER A 258 -4.00 7.91 -9.03
CA SER A 258 -5.22 7.41 -9.66
C SER A 258 -5.85 8.44 -10.59
N LEU A 259 -6.31 8.00 -11.74
CA LEU A 259 -6.95 8.79 -12.79
C LEU A 259 -8.36 8.26 -13.00
N GLY A 260 -9.38 9.03 -12.64
CA GLY A 260 -10.79 8.63 -12.85
C GLY A 260 -11.63 8.51 -11.59
N VAL A 261 -11.49 9.48 -10.68
CA VAL A 261 -12.23 9.60 -9.39
C VAL A 261 -13.68 9.10 -9.49
N TRP A 262 -14.60 9.90 -10.05
CA TRP A 262 -15.97 9.47 -10.37
C TRP A 262 -16.27 9.53 -11.87
N GLY A 263 -15.61 10.41 -12.61
CA GLY A 263 -15.81 10.49 -14.05
C GLY A 263 -15.04 9.48 -14.90
N GLU A 264 -15.22 9.59 -16.22
CA GLU A 264 -14.69 8.68 -17.24
C GLU A 264 -13.43 9.23 -17.90
N PRO A 265 -12.22 8.75 -17.54
CA PRO A 265 -10.97 9.25 -18.10
C PRO A 265 -10.91 9.12 -19.64
N PHE A 266 -11.47 8.04 -20.22
CA PHE A 266 -11.44 7.83 -21.67
C PHE A 266 -12.39 8.74 -22.46
N ALA A 267 -13.23 9.52 -21.78
CA ALA A 267 -14.04 10.57 -22.41
C ALA A 267 -13.27 11.88 -22.61
N HIS A 268 -12.07 12.00 -22.03
CA HIS A 268 -11.24 13.19 -22.18
C HIS A 268 -10.65 13.27 -23.61
N PRO A 269 -10.88 14.36 -24.37
CA PRO A 269 -10.45 14.45 -25.78
C PRO A 269 -8.92 14.47 -25.95
N LEU A 270 -8.18 14.88 -24.91
CA LEU A 270 -6.71 14.89 -24.88
C LEU A 270 -6.14 13.83 -23.94
N PHE A 271 -6.83 12.70 -23.74
CA PHE A 271 -6.35 11.66 -22.81
C PHE A 271 -4.93 11.18 -23.15
N GLU A 272 -4.62 11.00 -24.44
CA GLU A 272 -3.27 10.58 -24.89
C GLU A 272 -2.19 11.60 -24.45
N ASP A 273 -2.45 12.90 -24.65
CA ASP A 273 -1.51 13.96 -24.29
C ASP A 273 -1.32 14.07 -22.77
N LEU A 274 -2.40 13.92 -22.00
CA LEU A 274 -2.36 13.85 -20.54
C LEU A 274 -1.51 12.66 -20.08
N PHE A 275 -1.81 11.47 -20.59
CA PHE A 275 -1.12 10.25 -20.20
C PHE A 275 0.37 10.28 -20.58
N GLN A 276 0.72 10.92 -21.70
CA GLN A 276 2.12 11.13 -22.11
C GLN A 276 2.93 11.94 -21.09
N GLN A 277 2.30 12.82 -20.28
CA GLN A 277 3.00 13.55 -19.22
C GLN A 277 3.61 12.62 -18.16
N LEU A 278 3.14 11.38 -18.06
CA LEU A 278 3.61 10.38 -17.10
C LEU A 278 4.86 9.63 -17.58
N GLU A 279 5.24 9.73 -18.86
CA GLU A 279 6.35 8.95 -19.46
C GLU A 279 7.70 9.17 -18.77
N ASN A 280 7.93 10.34 -18.18
CA ASN A 280 9.17 10.64 -17.46
C ASN A 280 9.22 10.05 -16.03
N ASN A 281 8.16 9.37 -15.57
CA ASN A 281 8.11 8.77 -14.24
C ASN A 281 7.54 7.34 -14.27
N LYS A 282 8.24 6.43 -14.97
CA LYS A 282 7.84 5.02 -15.16
C LYS A 282 7.81 4.19 -13.88
N GLU A 283 8.51 4.64 -12.84
CA GLU A 283 8.53 3.98 -11.53
C GLU A 283 7.27 4.27 -10.71
N ARG A 284 6.62 5.44 -10.90
CA ARG A 284 5.39 5.76 -10.18
C ARG A 284 4.27 4.81 -10.57
N ARG A 285 3.62 4.24 -9.55
CA ARG A 285 2.41 3.44 -9.72
C ARG A 285 1.23 4.33 -10.15
N ILE A 286 0.63 3.98 -11.28
CA ILE A 286 -0.54 4.66 -11.84
C ILE A 286 -1.74 3.71 -11.81
N ILE A 287 -2.91 4.23 -11.48
CA ILE A 287 -4.18 3.51 -11.60
C ILE A 287 -5.08 4.34 -12.51
N VAL A 288 -5.68 3.70 -13.51
CA VAL A 288 -6.72 4.33 -14.32
C VAL A 288 -8.04 3.64 -14.02
N GLU A 289 -9.04 4.42 -13.60
CA GLU A 289 -10.36 3.93 -13.22
C GLU A 289 -11.39 4.37 -14.27
N SER A 290 -11.76 3.47 -15.17
CA SER A 290 -12.82 3.70 -16.15
C SER A 290 -14.18 3.35 -15.55
N ARG A 291 -15.19 4.17 -15.84
CA ARG A 291 -16.59 3.89 -15.54
C ARG A 291 -17.23 2.99 -16.60
N THR A 292 -16.45 2.51 -17.58
CA THR A 292 -16.95 1.68 -18.68
C THR A 292 -18.04 2.39 -19.50
N LEU A 293 -17.99 3.73 -19.56
CA LEU A 293 -18.89 4.50 -20.43
C LEU A 293 -18.42 4.47 -21.90
N ILE A 294 -17.12 4.22 -22.11
CA ILE A 294 -16.49 4.18 -23.42
C ILE A 294 -15.53 2.99 -23.47
N LEU A 295 -15.77 2.04 -24.37
CA LEU A 295 -14.84 0.96 -24.67
C LEU A 295 -13.85 1.43 -25.76
N ASN A 296 -12.67 1.90 -25.33
CA ASN A 296 -11.64 2.39 -26.24
C ASN A 296 -10.40 1.49 -26.20
N GLU A 297 -10.28 0.60 -27.19
CA GLU A 297 -9.20 -0.41 -27.26
C GLU A 297 -7.82 0.25 -27.37
N LYS A 298 -7.72 1.36 -28.12
CA LYS A 298 -6.47 2.11 -28.32
C LYS A 298 -5.99 2.71 -26.98
N LEU A 299 -6.88 3.41 -26.27
CA LEU A 299 -6.52 4.07 -25.01
C LEU A 299 -6.27 3.05 -23.89
N ALA A 300 -7.08 2.00 -23.80
CA ALA A 300 -6.86 0.93 -22.83
C ALA A 300 -5.52 0.21 -23.07
N SER A 301 -5.18 -0.06 -24.34
CA SER A 301 -3.89 -0.66 -24.71
C SER A 301 -2.71 0.28 -24.40
N LEU A 302 -2.86 1.59 -24.61
CA LEU A 302 -1.87 2.59 -24.23
C LEU A 302 -1.60 2.54 -22.71
N VAL A 303 -2.65 2.53 -21.89
CA VAL A 303 -2.54 2.44 -20.42
C VAL A 303 -1.83 1.15 -20.00
N LEU A 304 -2.26 0.00 -20.53
CA LEU A 304 -1.73 -1.32 -20.16
C LEU A 304 -0.29 -1.56 -20.66
N SER A 305 0.14 -0.86 -21.72
CA SER A 305 1.51 -0.92 -22.23
C SER A 305 2.53 -0.28 -21.28
N ARG A 306 2.08 0.65 -20.42
CA ARG A 306 2.93 1.35 -19.48
C ARG A 306 3.35 0.43 -18.31
N PRO A 307 4.62 0.45 -17.89
CA PRO A 307 5.04 -0.24 -16.66
C PRO A 307 4.36 0.38 -15.43
N ASN A 308 4.22 -0.41 -14.35
CA ASN A 308 3.66 0.04 -13.06
C ASN A 308 2.31 0.75 -13.18
N THR A 309 1.48 0.33 -14.14
CA THR A 309 0.15 0.92 -14.37
C THR A 309 -0.91 -0.16 -14.35
N GLU A 310 -2.00 0.08 -13.65
CA GLU A 310 -3.16 -0.80 -13.57
C GLU A 310 -4.39 -0.09 -14.16
N LEU A 311 -5.27 -0.86 -14.81
CA LEU A 311 -6.51 -0.35 -15.39
C LEU A 311 -7.69 -1.08 -14.76
N ILE A 312 -8.62 -0.32 -14.20
CA ILE A 312 -9.84 -0.82 -13.55
C ILE A 312 -11.03 -0.43 -14.43
N PHE A 313 -11.82 -1.41 -14.86
CA PHE A 313 -13.15 -1.16 -15.45
C PHE A 313 -14.24 -1.43 -14.43
N ASP A 314 -15.06 -0.43 -14.17
CA ASP A 314 -16.23 -0.55 -13.31
C ASP A 314 -17.43 -1.12 -14.08
N LEU A 315 -17.85 -2.32 -13.69
CA LEU A 315 -18.95 -3.06 -14.29
C LEU A 315 -20.20 -3.07 -13.39
N SER A 316 -20.31 -2.09 -12.49
CA SER A 316 -21.50 -1.90 -11.64
C SER A 316 -22.75 -1.64 -12.49
N PRO A 317 -23.94 -2.07 -12.02
CA PRO A 317 -25.18 -1.95 -12.77
C PRO A 317 -25.45 -0.51 -13.20
N LYS A 318 -25.61 -0.30 -14.51
CA LYS A 318 -25.98 0.99 -15.11
C LYS A 318 -26.65 0.77 -16.46
N SER A 319 -27.45 1.74 -16.88
CA SER A 319 -28.27 1.72 -18.09
C SER A 319 -27.48 1.45 -19.37
N ASN A 320 -26.25 1.96 -19.45
CA ASN A 320 -25.42 1.89 -20.65
C ASN A 320 -24.28 0.86 -20.54
N LEU A 321 -24.32 -0.07 -19.58
CA LEU A 321 -23.29 -1.10 -19.45
C LEU A 321 -23.36 -2.08 -20.64
N PRO A 322 -22.26 -2.29 -21.39
CA PRO A 322 -22.23 -3.28 -22.47
C PRO A 322 -22.49 -4.71 -21.96
N SER A 323 -22.96 -5.60 -22.84
CA SER A 323 -23.21 -6.98 -22.46
C SER A 323 -21.92 -7.70 -22.04
N ASN A 324 -22.05 -8.75 -21.22
CA ASN A 324 -20.89 -9.56 -20.80
C ASN A 324 -20.11 -10.14 -22.00
N GLU A 325 -20.80 -10.47 -23.11
CA GLU A 325 -20.15 -10.97 -24.32
C GLU A 325 -19.32 -9.89 -25.01
N GLU A 326 -19.85 -8.67 -25.14
CA GLU A 326 -19.13 -7.53 -25.70
C GLU A 326 -17.92 -7.13 -24.84
N LEU A 327 -18.10 -7.09 -23.51
CA LEU A 327 -17.03 -6.83 -22.56
C LEU A 327 -15.94 -7.89 -22.63
N ASN A 328 -16.30 -9.17 -22.64
CA ASN A 328 -15.33 -10.26 -22.75
C ASN A 328 -14.55 -10.19 -24.08
N LYS A 329 -15.26 -9.91 -25.20
CA LYS A 329 -14.63 -9.71 -26.51
C LYS A 329 -13.68 -8.50 -26.49
N PHE A 330 -14.04 -7.41 -25.83
CA PHE A 330 -13.19 -6.24 -25.66
C PHE A 330 -11.93 -6.57 -24.84
N PHE A 331 -12.08 -7.14 -23.64
CA PHE A 331 -10.96 -7.48 -22.76
C PHE A 331 -10.01 -8.50 -23.39
N SER A 332 -10.54 -9.47 -24.15
CA SER A 332 -9.73 -10.50 -24.81
C SER A 332 -8.69 -9.95 -25.81
N LYS A 333 -8.87 -8.72 -26.29
CA LYS A 333 -7.95 -8.06 -27.22
C LYS A 333 -6.90 -7.20 -26.53
N LEU A 334 -7.08 -6.89 -25.24
CA LEU A 334 -6.18 -6.00 -24.52
C LEU A 334 -4.87 -6.71 -24.16
N PRO A 335 -3.71 -6.03 -24.28
CA PRO A 335 -2.43 -6.57 -23.85
C PRO A 335 -2.32 -6.57 -22.33
N ASN A 336 -1.36 -7.33 -21.79
CA ASN A 336 -0.99 -7.30 -20.36
C ASN A 336 -2.20 -7.45 -19.42
N GLN A 337 -3.03 -8.46 -19.67
CA GLN A 337 -4.28 -8.68 -18.93
C GLN A 337 -4.05 -8.86 -17.42
N GLU A 338 -2.84 -9.24 -16.98
CA GLU A 338 -2.49 -9.30 -15.57
C GLU A 338 -2.55 -7.94 -14.85
N LYS A 339 -2.55 -6.82 -15.57
CA LYS A 339 -2.71 -5.45 -15.03
C LYS A 339 -4.17 -4.96 -15.07
N LEU A 340 -5.06 -5.74 -15.66
CA LEU A 340 -6.46 -5.40 -15.88
C LEU A 340 -7.31 -5.94 -14.73
N TRP A 341 -8.02 -5.03 -14.09
CA TRP A 341 -8.99 -5.32 -13.04
C TRP A 341 -10.40 -5.04 -13.56
N ILE A 342 -11.34 -5.87 -13.13
CA ILE A 342 -12.76 -5.53 -13.21
C ILE A 342 -13.31 -5.33 -11.81
N ARG A 343 -14.22 -4.37 -11.67
CA ARG A 343 -14.81 -3.97 -10.40
C ARG A 343 -16.32 -4.11 -10.43
N LEU A 344 -16.87 -4.57 -9.32
CA LEU A 344 -18.29 -4.40 -8.98
C LEU A 344 -18.36 -3.64 -7.65
N THR A 345 -19.04 -2.52 -7.64
CA THR A 345 -19.29 -1.75 -6.42
C THR A 345 -20.49 -2.34 -5.70
N ARG A 346 -20.29 -2.76 -4.45
CA ARG A 346 -21.27 -3.31 -3.53
C ARG A 346 -22.09 -2.18 -2.92
N ALA A 347 -23.36 -2.15 -3.30
CA ALA A 347 -24.42 -1.28 -2.81
C ALA A 347 -25.71 -2.12 -2.67
N HIS A 348 -26.77 -1.53 -2.10
CA HIS A 348 -28.05 -2.23 -1.93
C HIS A 348 -28.58 -2.83 -3.23
N GLU A 349 -28.45 -2.11 -4.34
CA GLU A 349 -28.92 -2.53 -5.66
C GLU A 349 -28.03 -3.58 -6.36
N SER A 350 -26.81 -3.81 -5.89
CA SER A 350 -25.86 -4.75 -6.51
C SER A 350 -25.51 -5.97 -5.62
N GLU A 351 -26.00 -6.02 -4.37
CA GLU A 351 -25.70 -7.09 -3.40
C GLU A 351 -26.01 -8.49 -3.96
N ASP A 352 -27.22 -8.68 -4.49
CA ASP A 352 -27.67 -9.95 -5.05
C ASP A 352 -26.94 -10.34 -6.34
N LEU A 353 -26.23 -9.39 -6.97
CA LEU A 353 -25.49 -9.61 -8.20
C LEU A 353 -24.08 -10.14 -7.96
N ILE A 354 -23.51 -9.96 -6.75
CA ILE A 354 -22.14 -10.37 -6.43
C ILE A 354 -21.87 -11.85 -6.77
N PRO A 355 -22.71 -12.83 -6.36
CA PRO A 355 -22.44 -14.24 -6.69
C PRO A 355 -22.45 -14.52 -8.19
N LYS A 356 -23.38 -13.90 -8.93
CA LYS A 356 -23.49 -14.03 -10.39
C LYS A 356 -22.29 -13.39 -11.08
N PHE A 357 -21.87 -12.22 -10.62
CA PHE A 357 -20.71 -11.49 -11.13
C PHE A 357 -19.44 -12.33 -10.96
N LEU A 358 -19.15 -12.80 -9.74
CA LEU A 358 -17.99 -13.64 -9.45
C LEU A 358 -18.01 -14.94 -10.27
N LYS A 359 -19.16 -15.62 -10.36
CA LYS A 359 -19.30 -16.84 -11.16
C LYS A 359 -19.00 -16.60 -12.63
N THR A 360 -19.44 -15.46 -13.17
CA THR A 360 -19.24 -15.11 -14.58
C THR A 360 -17.78 -14.83 -14.87
N TRP A 361 -17.13 -14.02 -14.04
CA TRP A 361 -15.85 -13.43 -14.40
C TRP A 361 -14.62 -14.15 -13.84
N LYS A 362 -14.72 -14.96 -12.78
CA LYS A 362 -13.56 -15.59 -12.11
C LYS A 362 -12.66 -16.45 -13.01
N HIS A 363 -13.18 -16.92 -14.14
CA HIS A 363 -12.43 -17.72 -15.12
C HIS A 363 -12.04 -16.92 -16.37
N LEU A 364 -12.60 -15.73 -16.54
CA LEU A 364 -12.37 -14.86 -17.70
C LEU A 364 -11.35 -13.75 -17.39
N MET A 365 -11.33 -13.30 -16.14
CA MET A 365 -10.50 -12.19 -15.70
C MET A 365 -9.54 -12.63 -14.61
N PRO A 366 -8.25 -12.25 -14.70
CA PRO A 366 -7.26 -12.65 -13.71
C PRO A 366 -7.46 -11.93 -12.37
N ARG A 367 -8.11 -10.76 -12.39
CA ARG A 367 -8.22 -9.88 -11.23
C ARG A 367 -9.60 -9.23 -11.13
N ILE A 368 -10.25 -9.43 -9.99
CA ILE A 368 -11.62 -8.99 -9.71
C ILE A 368 -11.64 -8.32 -8.34
N ILE A 369 -12.28 -7.16 -8.23
CA ILE A 369 -12.46 -6.47 -6.95
C ILE A 369 -13.96 -6.23 -6.71
N ILE A 370 -14.40 -6.49 -5.47
CA ILE A 370 -15.67 -6.00 -4.95
C ILE A 370 -15.37 -4.81 -4.04
N THR A 371 -15.77 -3.61 -4.43
CA THR A 371 -15.52 -2.38 -3.65
C THR A 371 -16.76 -1.97 -2.88
N LYS A 372 -16.59 -1.27 -1.77
CA LYS A 372 -17.69 -0.60 -1.07
C LYS A 372 -18.15 0.62 -1.89
N ALA A 373 -19.44 0.88 -1.93
CA ALA A 373 -19.96 2.15 -2.45
C ALA A 373 -19.57 3.34 -1.56
N ASP A 374 -19.29 4.48 -2.18
CA ASP A 374 -19.13 5.76 -1.49
C ASP A 374 -20.48 6.14 -0.87
N SER A 375 -20.56 6.24 0.46
CA SER A 375 -21.83 6.54 1.14
C SER A 375 -22.17 8.02 1.12
N PHE A 376 -21.17 8.90 0.99
CA PHE A 376 -21.27 10.35 1.13
C PHE A 376 -21.97 10.78 2.44
N GLY A 377 -21.89 9.94 3.47
CA GLY A 377 -22.57 10.13 4.76
C GLY A 377 -24.03 9.66 4.79
N ASP A 378 -24.55 9.09 3.70
CA ASP A 378 -25.88 8.47 3.66
C ASP A 378 -25.80 6.99 4.08
N PRO A 379 -26.38 6.61 5.24
CA PRO A 379 -26.37 5.23 5.70
C PRO A 379 -27.21 4.29 4.83
N SER A 380 -28.13 4.79 4.00
CA SER A 380 -29.02 3.98 3.17
C SER A 380 -28.31 3.27 2.02
N VAL A 381 -27.14 3.77 1.60
CA VAL A 381 -26.30 3.17 0.55
C VAL A 381 -25.67 1.85 1.03
N LYS A 382 -25.51 1.66 2.34
CA LYS A 382 -24.79 0.53 2.91
C LYS A 382 -25.64 -0.75 2.93
N THR A 383 -25.02 -1.88 2.58
CA THR A 383 -25.62 -3.21 2.76
C THR A 383 -25.19 -3.90 4.04
N VAL A 384 -23.91 -3.75 4.40
CA VAL A 384 -23.32 -4.32 5.61
C VAL A 384 -22.32 -3.31 6.19
N ASP A 385 -22.33 -3.15 7.51
CA ASP A 385 -21.30 -2.38 8.21
C ASP A 385 -20.07 -3.26 8.46
N LEU A 386 -18.99 -2.94 7.75
CA LEU A 386 -17.68 -3.60 7.89
C LEU A 386 -16.68 -2.76 8.69
N ALA A 387 -17.13 -1.63 9.26
CA ALA A 387 -16.25 -0.75 10.00
C ALA A 387 -15.72 -1.43 11.29
N PRO A 388 -14.47 -1.15 11.68
CA PRO A 388 -13.95 -1.59 12.96
C PRO A 388 -14.83 -1.10 14.12
N ILE A 389 -14.93 -1.92 15.17
CA ILE A 389 -15.75 -1.64 16.36
C ILE A 389 -15.36 -0.31 17.01
N ARG A 390 -14.06 0.03 16.98
CA ARG A 390 -13.53 1.27 17.56
C ARG A 390 -13.11 2.23 16.45
N ARG A 391 -13.75 3.39 16.46
CA ARG A 391 -13.39 4.51 15.58
C ARG A 391 -12.01 5.06 15.93
N HIS A 392 -11.18 5.24 14.91
CA HIS A 392 -9.89 5.92 14.98
C HIS A 392 -9.82 7.04 13.93
N ALA A 393 -8.67 7.71 13.85
CA ALA A 393 -8.46 8.77 12.88
C ALA A 393 -8.52 8.24 11.44
N CYS A 394 -9.13 9.00 10.56
CA CYS A 394 -9.41 8.62 9.18
C CYS A 394 -8.12 8.43 8.37
N TYR A 395 -7.97 7.27 7.74
CA TYR A 395 -6.82 6.99 6.85
C TYR A 395 -6.82 7.89 5.61
N ALA A 396 -7.97 8.18 5.02
CA ALA A 396 -8.02 9.10 3.87
C ALA A 396 -7.53 10.51 4.23
N LEU A 397 -7.82 11.01 5.43
CA LEU A 397 -7.27 12.32 5.86
C LEU A 397 -5.77 12.26 6.14
N SER A 398 -5.25 11.09 6.52
CA SER A 398 -3.85 10.94 6.85
C SER A 398 -2.96 10.77 5.62
N ARG A 399 -3.50 10.29 4.48
CA ARG A 399 -2.70 9.86 3.33
C ARG A 399 -3.21 10.29 1.94
N ASP A 400 -4.48 10.69 1.80
CA ASP A 400 -5.10 10.82 0.48
C ASP A 400 -5.38 12.26 0.06
N ILE A 401 -5.17 12.55 -1.22
CA ILE A 401 -5.61 13.77 -1.88
C ILE A 401 -6.59 13.41 -3.00
N THR A 402 -7.69 14.16 -3.12
CA THR A 402 -8.63 14.07 -4.25
C THR A 402 -8.73 15.41 -4.94
N ILE A 403 -8.50 15.45 -6.25
CA ILE A 403 -8.48 16.65 -7.08
C ILE A 403 -9.55 16.52 -8.17
N LEU A 404 -10.49 17.45 -8.22
CA LEU A 404 -11.50 17.53 -9.26
C LEU A 404 -10.93 18.10 -10.56
N SER A 405 -11.65 17.94 -11.66
CA SER A 405 -11.17 18.32 -13.00
C SER A 405 -10.89 19.81 -13.18
N ASP A 406 -11.48 20.68 -12.35
CA ASP A 406 -11.21 22.12 -12.31
C ASP A 406 -10.04 22.52 -11.38
N GLY A 407 -9.34 21.54 -10.82
CA GLY A 407 -8.24 21.73 -9.87
C GLY A 407 -8.66 21.89 -8.41
N THR A 408 -9.96 21.81 -8.09
CA THR A 408 -10.42 21.90 -6.70
C THR A 408 -9.93 20.68 -5.92
N VAL A 409 -9.23 20.92 -4.82
CA VAL A 409 -8.80 19.85 -3.91
C VAL A 409 -9.90 19.62 -2.88
N MET A 410 -10.34 18.38 -2.74
CA MET A 410 -11.35 18.00 -1.75
C MET A 410 -10.70 17.73 -0.40
N LEU A 411 -11.47 17.84 0.68
CA LEU A 411 -11.00 17.40 2.01
C LEU A 411 -10.73 15.88 2.01
N CYS A 412 -11.65 15.12 1.43
CA CYS A 412 -11.50 13.70 1.12
C CYS A 412 -12.49 13.33 0.02
N ARG A 413 -12.43 12.09 -0.49
CA ARG A 413 -13.35 11.56 -1.50
C ARG A 413 -14.82 11.70 -1.08
N GLN A 414 -15.16 11.54 0.19
CA GLN A 414 -16.55 11.66 0.68
C GLN A 414 -17.08 13.12 0.74
N ASN A 415 -16.27 14.13 0.44
CA ASN A 415 -16.59 15.55 0.66
C ASN A 415 -17.31 16.24 -0.53
N THR A 416 -18.49 15.76 -0.90
CA THR A 416 -19.20 16.24 -2.11
C THR A 416 -19.73 17.67 -2.03
N ASP A 417 -20.02 18.19 -0.83
CA ASP A 417 -20.45 19.58 -0.63
C ASP A 417 -19.30 20.61 -0.66
N LEU A 418 -18.05 20.13 -0.77
CA LEU A 418 -16.81 20.91 -0.79
C LEU A 418 -16.59 21.79 0.45
N ILE A 419 -17.38 21.64 1.52
CA ILE A 419 -17.22 22.45 2.73
C ILE A 419 -15.91 22.05 3.41
N GLY A 420 -15.05 23.03 3.68
CA GLY A 420 -13.72 22.78 4.24
C GLY A 420 -12.71 22.23 3.24
N SER A 421 -12.98 22.32 1.93
CA SER A 421 -11.96 22.14 0.88
C SER A 421 -10.72 23.04 1.17
N PRO A 422 -9.49 22.52 1.06
CA PRO A 422 -8.26 23.30 1.31
C PRO A 422 -7.97 24.37 0.25
N GLY A 423 -8.52 24.25 -0.96
CA GLY A 423 -8.29 25.21 -2.05
C GLY A 423 -8.23 24.56 -3.43
N ASN A 424 -7.45 25.17 -4.34
CA ASN A 424 -7.37 24.76 -5.75
C ASN A 424 -5.92 24.80 -6.25
N VAL A 425 -5.47 23.72 -6.89
CA VAL A 425 -4.08 23.55 -7.37
C VAL A 425 -3.67 24.49 -8.50
N ALA A 426 -4.63 25.16 -9.16
CA ALA A 426 -4.31 26.20 -10.13
C ALA A 426 -3.83 27.51 -9.49
N LYS A 427 -3.96 27.64 -8.16
CA LYS A 427 -3.66 28.88 -7.41
C LYS A 427 -2.57 28.71 -6.37
N GLU A 428 -2.44 27.52 -5.81
CA GLU A 428 -1.55 27.21 -4.69
C GLU A 428 -0.91 25.84 -4.90
N SER A 429 0.27 25.62 -4.32
CA SER A 429 0.98 24.35 -4.44
C SER A 429 0.23 23.21 -3.73
N LEU A 430 0.39 21.98 -4.22
CA LEU A 430 -0.12 20.77 -3.59
C LEU A 430 0.37 20.62 -2.15
N GLU A 431 1.64 20.96 -1.89
CA GLU A 431 2.23 20.88 -0.56
C GLU A 431 1.55 21.84 0.42
N ASP A 432 1.26 23.07 0.00
CA ASP A 432 0.59 24.06 0.84
C ASP A 432 -0.88 23.66 1.10
N LEU A 433 -1.58 23.17 0.07
CA LEU A 433 -2.95 22.68 0.20
C LEU A 433 -3.04 21.47 1.15
N TRP A 434 -2.05 20.57 1.10
CA TRP A 434 -1.93 19.45 2.02
C TRP A 434 -1.75 19.89 3.48
N LYS A 435 -0.84 20.84 3.73
CA LYS A 435 -0.59 21.39 5.07
C LYS A 435 -1.84 22.04 5.68
N LYS A 436 -2.73 22.62 4.87
CA LYS A 436 -4.00 23.18 5.37
C LYS A 436 -4.95 22.14 5.97
N ASN A 437 -4.82 20.86 5.63
CA ASN A 437 -5.62 19.79 6.20
C ASN A 437 -5.06 19.21 7.50
N LEU A 438 -3.83 19.58 7.88
CA LEU A 438 -3.11 19.02 9.02
C LEU A 438 -3.87 19.20 10.35
N SER A 439 -4.54 20.33 10.56
CA SER A 439 -5.34 20.58 11.77
C SER A 439 -6.50 19.60 11.92
N LYS A 440 -7.20 19.28 10.82
CA LYS A 440 -8.31 18.31 10.81
C LYS A 440 -7.81 16.90 11.11
N TYR A 441 -6.66 16.53 10.55
CA TYR A 441 -5.98 15.28 10.88
C TYR A 441 -5.66 15.19 12.38
N PHE A 442 -5.10 16.26 12.98
CA PHE A 442 -4.84 16.31 14.42
C PHE A 442 -6.10 16.17 15.28
N TYR A 443 -7.19 16.86 14.93
CA TYR A 443 -8.45 16.76 15.67
C TYR A 443 -9.00 15.33 15.68
N GLN A 444 -8.87 14.59 14.58
CA GLN A 444 -9.31 13.20 14.55
C GLN A 444 -8.50 12.29 15.47
N HIS A 445 -7.17 12.50 15.58
CA HIS A 445 -6.34 11.76 16.53
C HIS A 445 -6.65 12.10 18.00
N GLN A 446 -7.26 13.26 18.26
CA GLN A 446 -7.77 13.63 19.59
C GLN A 446 -9.20 13.11 19.85
N GLY A 447 -9.76 12.29 18.94
CA GLY A 447 -11.13 11.79 19.03
C GLY A 447 -12.21 12.83 18.71
N GLN A 448 -11.82 14.01 18.20
CA GLN A 448 -12.75 15.09 17.85
C GLN A 448 -13.30 14.91 16.42
N PHE A 449 -13.97 13.78 16.17
CA PHE A 449 -14.48 13.43 14.84
C PHE A 449 -15.53 14.42 14.31
N SER A 450 -16.28 15.05 15.21
CA SER A 450 -17.29 16.07 14.86
C SER A 450 -16.70 17.45 14.56
N SER A 451 -15.38 17.63 14.63
CA SER A 451 -14.70 18.88 14.22
C SER A 451 -14.90 19.20 12.73
N CYS A 452 -15.24 18.19 11.93
CA CYS A 452 -15.61 18.31 10.53
C CYS A 452 -16.98 17.64 10.33
N LYS A 453 -17.95 18.39 9.78
CA LYS A 453 -19.33 17.92 9.59
C LYS A 453 -19.38 16.63 8.77
N GLN A 454 -18.58 16.56 7.71
CA GLN A 454 -18.47 15.38 6.85
C GLN A 454 -17.89 14.18 7.60
N CYS A 455 -17.03 14.42 8.58
CA CYS A 455 -16.45 13.34 9.37
C CYS A 455 -17.43 12.76 10.39
N GLN A 456 -18.35 13.55 10.95
CA GLN A 456 -19.22 13.11 12.05
C GLN A 456 -19.97 11.80 11.75
N GLY A 457 -20.61 11.69 10.58
CA GLY A 457 -21.37 10.51 10.14
C GLY A 457 -20.66 9.60 9.15
N CYS A 458 -19.43 9.94 8.73
CA CYS A 458 -18.67 9.16 7.75
C CYS A 458 -18.30 7.78 8.30
N ASP A 459 -18.30 6.80 7.41
CA ASP A 459 -18.01 5.39 7.67
C ASP A 459 -16.91 4.81 6.77
N ASP A 460 -16.17 5.69 6.10
CA ASP A 460 -15.01 5.38 5.26
C ASP A 460 -13.69 5.61 5.99
N TRP A 461 -13.73 6.05 7.25
CA TRP A 461 -12.52 6.41 8.01
C TRP A 461 -11.50 5.26 8.16
N TRP A 462 -11.92 4.02 8.02
CA TRP A 462 -11.08 2.83 8.13
C TRP A 462 -10.65 2.25 6.77
N ILE A 463 -11.13 2.80 5.66
CA ILE A 463 -10.72 2.37 4.33
C ILE A 463 -9.30 2.87 4.10
N PHE A 464 -8.39 1.93 3.89
CA PHE A 464 -6.97 2.21 3.69
C PHE A 464 -6.63 2.05 2.22
N ASN A 465 -6.21 3.15 1.59
CA ASN A 465 -5.51 3.13 0.31
C ASN A 465 -4.00 3.06 0.58
N PHE A 466 -3.27 2.53 -0.41
CA PHE A 466 -1.81 2.31 -0.49
C PHE A 466 -0.95 2.79 0.67
#